data_AF-A0A497JFR0-F1
#
_entry.id   AF-A0A497JFR0-F1
#
_cell.length_a   1.000
_cell.length_b   1.000
_cell.length_c   1.000
_cell.angle_alpha   90.00
_cell.angle_beta   90.00
_cell.angle_gamma   90.00
#
_symmetry.space_group_name_H-M   'P 1'
#
loop_
_entity.id
_entity.type
_entity.pdbx_description
1 polymer ?
#
loop_
_entity_poly.entity_id
_entity_poly.type
_entity_poly.pdbx_seq_one_letter_code
_entity_poly.pdbx_strand_id
1 'polypeptide(L)'
;MEYDIEPDIGHSREDMFKNLYRNAVITVKRYGVKVRHPFTQALARAVDAKLSEKLTKTDYVIMGSEIIPVESQIPQGYLYMGDNPHYQLIQQIVGQEKKITESALMRVYLESERYLPNTESGRKYFMELLKKMHSYGYLLVEIEKQGKNMIRWLKPGRAVRTKNKRIMIAKPGYDPIVVKLWDFLRDSPESVTFDNIRNYIINRIGWLETLDELKRYLNYMISKGYVVEEYGYYRANKPIIPFRKEERRKWKFPILGKKF
;
A
#
# COMPACT_ATOMS: atom_id res chain seq x y z
N MET A 1 21.38 13.60 21.53
CA MET A 1 20.86 14.88 21.01
C MET A 1 20.41 14.60 19.60
N GLU A 2 19.14 14.84 19.31
CA GLU A 2 18.58 14.59 17.97
C GLU A 2 18.68 15.85 17.14
N TYR A 3 19.16 15.70 15.90
CA TYR A 3 19.35 16.77 14.93
C TYR A 3 18.37 16.57 13.79
N ASP A 4 17.50 17.56 13.59
CA ASP A 4 16.43 17.54 12.60
C ASP A 4 16.70 18.53 11.48
N ILE A 5 16.51 18.13 10.23
CA ILE A 5 16.53 19.03 9.07
C ILE A 5 15.12 19.62 8.90
N GLU A 6 15.01 20.95 8.86
CA GLU A 6 13.75 21.70 8.72
C GLU A 6 13.86 22.87 7.72
N PRO A 7 12.75 23.42 7.17
CA PRO A 7 12.78 24.61 6.34
C PRO A 7 13.28 25.82 7.13
N ASP A 8 13.92 26.75 6.43
CA ASP A 8 14.30 28.02 7.03
C ASP A 8 13.09 28.94 7.28
N ILE A 9 13.22 29.95 8.13
CA ILE A 9 12.12 30.85 8.51
C ILE A 9 11.61 31.57 7.25
N GLY A 10 10.28 31.56 7.07
CA GLY A 10 9.63 32.17 5.90
C GLY A 10 9.57 31.27 4.66
N HIS A 11 10.23 30.11 4.69
CA HIS A 11 10.23 29.15 3.60
C HIS A 11 9.35 27.94 3.91
N SER A 12 8.56 27.53 2.92
CA SER A 12 7.72 26.34 3.06
C SER A 12 8.56 25.06 2.88
N ARG A 13 8.03 23.93 3.34
CA ARG A 13 8.58 22.61 3.06
C ARG A 13 8.78 22.38 1.55
N GLU A 14 7.79 22.77 0.75
CA GLU A 14 7.85 22.64 -0.70
C GLU A 14 8.98 23.49 -1.29
N ASP A 15 9.18 24.69 -0.75
CA ASP A 15 10.25 25.59 -1.17
C ASP A 15 11.65 25.06 -0.81
N MET A 16 11.79 24.46 0.37
CA MET A 16 13.01 23.75 0.80
C MET A 16 13.39 22.63 -0.18
N PHE A 17 12.42 21.79 -0.55
CA PHE A 17 12.68 20.67 -1.49
C PHE A 17 12.91 21.16 -2.93
N LYS A 18 12.13 22.15 -3.41
CA LYS A 18 12.30 22.75 -4.74
C LYS A 18 13.69 23.38 -4.92
N ASN A 19 14.26 23.95 -3.84
CA ASN A 19 15.57 24.58 -3.86
C ASN A 19 16.71 23.68 -3.34
N LEU A 20 16.55 22.34 -3.39
CA LEU A 20 17.59 21.38 -3.02
C LEU A 20 18.21 21.64 -1.63
N TYR A 21 17.37 21.93 -0.64
CA TYR A 21 17.76 22.22 0.75
C TYR A 21 18.59 23.50 0.95
N ARG A 22 18.70 24.40 -0.04
CA ARG A 22 19.31 25.73 0.16
C ARG A 22 18.57 26.57 1.21
N ASN A 23 17.25 26.37 1.31
CA ASN A 23 16.38 27.02 2.28
C ASN A 23 16.09 26.08 3.47
N ALA A 24 17.08 25.27 3.87
CA ALA A 24 16.99 24.34 5.00
C ALA A 24 17.95 24.71 6.13
N VAL A 25 17.62 24.27 7.33
CA VAL A 25 18.47 24.37 8.52
C VAL A 25 18.54 23.03 9.25
N ILE A 26 19.64 22.79 9.96
CA ILE A 26 19.77 21.69 10.91
C ILE A 26 19.44 22.24 12.29
N THR A 27 18.48 21.64 12.99
CA THR A 27 17.98 22.10 14.27
C THR A 27 18.24 21.07 15.36
N VAL A 28 18.66 21.53 16.54
CA VAL A 28 18.87 20.68 17.72
C VAL A 28 18.17 21.30 18.93
N LYS A 29 17.47 20.46 19.69
CA LYS A 29 16.90 20.86 20.98
C LYS A 29 17.87 20.52 22.10
N ARG A 30 18.38 21.54 22.79
CA ARG A 30 19.26 21.36 23.96
C ARG A 30 18.80 22.29 25.09
N TYR A 31 18.55 21.71 26.27
CA TYR A 31 18.12 22.44 27.47
C TYR A 31 16.93 23.41 27.22
N GLY A 32 15.92 22.98 26.45
CA GLY A 32 14.74 23.78 26.15
C GLY A 32 14.92 24.84 25.06
N VAL A 33 16.14 25.04 24.55
CA VAL A 33 16.44 26.00 23.47
C VAL A 33 16.63 25.25 22.15
N LYS A 34 15.99 25.75 21.08
CA LYS A 34 16.17 25.24 19.72
C LYS A 34 17.25 26.05 19.02
N VAL A 35 18.39 25.41 18.75
CA VAL A 35 19.51 26.02 18.04
C VAL A 35 19.43 25.62 16.57
N ARG A 36 19.60 26.57 15.65
CA ARG A 36 19.49 26.38 14.19
C ARG A 36 20.86 26.62 13.56
N HIS A 37 21.29 25.70 12.70
CA HIS A 37 22.53 25.78 11.95
C HIS A 37 22.22 25.79 10.45
N PRO A 38 23.02 26.50 9.62
CA PRO A 38 22.87 26.46 8.18
C PRO A 38 23.03 25.04 7.66
N PHE A 39 22.21 24.66 6.69
CA PHE A 39 22.30 23.33 6.10
C PHE A 39 23.56 23.21 5.21
N THR A 40 24.37 22.20 5.47
CA THR A 40 25.38 21.70 4.53
C THR A 40 25.38 20.17 4.55
N GLN A 41 25.66 19.53 3.41
CA GLN A 41 25.71 18.07 3.34
C GLN A 41 26.78 17.46 4.26
N ALA A 42 27.92 18.14 4.42
CA ALA A 42 28.98 17.71 5.31
C ALA A 42 28.54 17.73 6.78
N LEU A 43 27.87 18.81 7.21
CA LEU A 43 27.36 18.92 8.59
C LEU A 43 26.26 17.90 8.87
N ALA A 44 25.29 17.74 7.95
CA ALA A 44 24.20 16.79 8.11
C ALA A 44 24.69 15.34 8.31
N ARG A 45 25.74 14.93 7.58
CA ARG A 45 26.37 13.61 7.74
C ARG A 45 27.13 13.49 9.05
N ALA A 46 27.88 14.52 9.44
CA ALA A 46 28.68 14.51 10.67
C ALA A 46 27.82 14.38 11.94
N VAL A 47 26.61 14.95 11.94
CA VAL A 47 25.70 14.88 13.11
C VAL A 47 24.59 13.84 12.97
N ASP A 48 24.62 13.02 11.91
CA ASP A 48 23.57 12.07 11.54
C ASP A 48 22.16 12.70 11.58
N ALA A 49 22.04 13.91 11.01
CA ALA A 49 20.80 14.67 11.02
C ALA A 49 19.74 13.98 10.16
N LYS A 50 18.56 13.77 10.73
CA LYS A 50 17.43 13.16 10.03
C LYS A 50 16.50 14.24 9.53
N LEU A 51 15.80 13.96 8.44
CA LEU A 51 14.71 14.83 8.03
C LEU A 51 13.68 14.85 9.16
N SER A 52 13.28 16.04 9.62
CA SER A 52 12.28 16.13 10.68
C SER A 52 11.08 15.27 10.32
N GLU A 53 10.60 14.45 11.25
CA GLU A 53 9.47 13.53 11.01
C GLU A 53 8.22 14.27 10.52
N LYS A 54 8.13 15.58 10.76
CA LYS A 54 7.07 16.46 10.24
C LYS A 54 7.15 16.73 8.73
N LEU A 55 8.21 16.29 8.04
CA LEU A 55 8.57 16.70 6.67
C LEU A 55 8.79 15.56 5.67
N THR A 56 8.48 14.30 5.98
CA THR A 56 8.76 13.17 5.08
C THR A 56 7.57 12.80 4.18
N LYS A 57 7.76 12.79 2.86
CA LYS A 57 6.91 12.20 1.78
C LYS A 57 7.71 12.35 0.48
N THR A 58 7.78 11.32 -0.35
CA THR A 58 8.43 11.41 -1.66
C THR A 58 7.39 11.04 -2.76
N ASP A 59 7.55 11.45 -4.03
CA ASP A 59 6.65 11.30 -5.22
C ASP A 59 7.52 11.15 -6.51
N TYR A 60 7.02 10.57 -7.62
CA TYR A 60 7.73 10.49 -8.94
C TYR A 60 7.34 11.65 -9.89
N VAL A 61 8.15 11.99 -10.90
CA VAL A 61 7.88 13.04 -11.91
C VAL A 61 8.22 12.56 -13.34
N ILE A 62 7.48 13.01 -14.35
CA ILE A 62 7.75 12.77 -15.78
C ILE A 62 8.48 13.99 -16.36
N MET A 63 9.65 13.79 -16.99
CA MET A 63 10.36 14.85 -17.74
C MET A 63 10.62 14.40 -19.18
N GLY A 64 9.84 14.93 -20.12
CA GLY A 64 10.00 14.60 -21.54
C GLY A 64 9.76 13.12 -21.85
N SER A 65 10.69 12.48 -22.57
CA SER A 65 10.63 11.06 -22.94
C SER A 65 11.22 10.10 -21.90
N GLU A 66 11.71 10.59 -20.75
CA GLU A 66 12.28 9.76 -19.69
C GLU A 66 11.45 9.80 -18.39
N ILE A 67 11.31 8.64 -17.76
CA ILE A 67 10.69 8.48 -16.44
C ILE A 67 11.82 8.29 -15.44
N ILE A 68 12.02 9.29 -14.57
CA ILE A 68 13.04 9.21 -13.52
C ILE A 68 12.40 8.66 -12.25
N PRO A 69 12.92 7.54 -11.69
CA PRO A 69 12.46 7.03 -10.43
C PRO A 69 12.93 7.94 -9.28
N VAL A 70 12.00 8.54 -8.53
CA VAL A 70 12.27 9.18 -7.24
C VAL A 70 11.56 8.33 -6.19
N GLU A 71 12.31 7.67 -5.32
CA GLU A 71 11.78 6.73 -4.32
C GLU A 71 10.82 7.44 -3.33
N SER A 72 9.56 7.48 -3.73
CA SER A 72 8.41 7.87 -2.94
C SER A 72 8.13 6.87 -1.84
N GLN A 73 8.49 7.16 -0.58
CA GLN A 73 7.84 6.46 0.53
C GLN A 73 6.34 6.78 0.44
N ILE A 74 5.56 5.80 -0.02
CA ILE A 74 4.11 5.85 -0.02
C ILE A 74 3.67 6.05 1.43
N PRO A 75 2.97 7.16 1.77
CA PRO A 75 2.48 7.34 3.13
C PRO A 75 1.65 6.14 3.57
N GLN A 76 1.83 5.69 4.81
CA GLN A 76 1.21 4.47 5.31
C GLN A 76 -0.31 4.52 5.17
N GLY A 77 -0.89 3.44 4.64
CA GLY A 77 -2.33 3.33 4.44
C GLY A 77 -2.84 4.10 3.22
N TYR A 78 -1.97 4.65 2.37
CA TYR A 78 -2.39 5.28 1.11
C TYR A 78 -2.22 4.30 -0.05
N LEU A 79 -3.18 4.29 -0.97
CA LEU A 79 -3.22 3.41 -2.13
C LEU A 79 -3.22 4.20 -3.44
N TYR A 80 -2.37 3.78 -4.36
CA TYR A 80 -2.09 4.45 -5.63
C TYR A 80 -2.50 3.58 -6.82
N MET A 81 -2.68 4.20 -7.99
CA MET A 81 -2.78 3.48 -9.27
C MET A 81 -1.51 2.68 -9.54
N GLY A 82 -1.61 1.66 -10.39
CA GLY A 82 -0.55 0.72 -10.68
C GLY A 82 -0.89 -0.65 -10.13
N ASP A 83 0.05 -1.29 -9.46
CA ASP A 83 -0.06 -2.66 -8.97
C ASP A 83 -1.13 -2.84 -7.91
N ASN A 84 -1.49 -4.11 -7.69
CA ASN A 84 -2.50 -4.55 -6.73
C ASN A 84 -2.31 -3.89 -5.34
N PRO A 85 -3.40 -3.35 -4.73
CA PRO A 85 -3.32 -2.63 -3.45
C PRO A 85 -2.86 -3.52 -2.29
N HIS A 86 -3.10 -4.84 -2.34
CA HIS A 86 -2.58 -5.76 -1.33
C HIS A 86 -1.05 -5.87 -1.38
N TYR A 87 -0.44 -5.81 -2.57
CA TYR A 87 1.02 -5.75 -2.69
C TYR A 87 1.58 -4.47 -2.08
N GLN A 88 0.92 -3.34 -2.33
CA GLN A 88 1.30 -2.03 -1.76
C GLN A 88 1.26 -2.06 -0.23
N LEU A 89 0.17 -2.58 0.36
CA LEU A 89 0.01 -2.66 1.82
C LEU A 89 1.00 -3.63 2.47
N ILE A 90 1.23 -4.79 1.85
CA ILE A 90 2.21 -5.76 2.36
C ILE A 90 3.61 -5.14 2.33
N GLN A 91 4.00 -4.49 1.24
CA GLN A 91 5.32 -3.85 1.14
C GLN A 91 5.46 -2.67 2.11
N GLN A 92 4.38 -1.92 2.39
CA GLN A 92 4.38 -0.88 3.44
C GLN A 92 4.65 -1.49 4.83
N ILE A 93 3.95 -2.57 5.20
CA ILE A 93 4.16 -3.24 6.51
C ILE A 93 5.57 -3.83 6.60
N VAL A 94 6.03 -4.52 5.56
CA VAL A 94 7.37 -5.13 5.52
C VAL A 94 8.47 -4.06 5.50
N GLY A 95 8.25 -2.91 4.86
CA GLY A 95 9.22 -1.81 4.80
C GLY A 95 9.39 -1.03 6.11
N GLN A 96 8.39 -1.09 7.00
CA GLN A 96 8.47 -0.47 8.34
C GLN A 96 9.29 -1.31 9.31
N GLU A 97 9.18 -2.63 9.19
CA GLU A 97 9.86 -3.58 10.05
C GLU A 97 11.23 -3.94 9.47
N LYS A 98 12.32 -3.67 10.20
CA LYS A 98 13.69 -4.04 9.74
C LYS A 98 13.80 -5.53 9.38
N LYS A 99 13.00 -6.39 10.05
CA LYS A 99 12.84 -7.84 9.81
C LYS A 99 11.46 -8.30 10.29
N ILE A 100 10.64 -8.90 9.43
CA ILE A 100 9.32 -9.48 9.81
C ILE A 100 9.18 -10.92 9.31
N THR A 101 8.58 -11.81 10.09
CA THR A 101 8.29 -13.20 9.65
C THR A 101 6.95 -13.28 8.91
N GLU A 102 6.76 -14.32 8.08
CA GLU A 102 5.49 -14.58 7.40
C GLU A 102 4.31 -14.65 8.40
N SER A 103 4.50 -15.30 9.55
CA SER A 103 3.48 -15.39 10.60
C SER A 103 3.18 -14.05 11.27
N ALA A 104 4.21 -13.23 11.51
CA ALA A 104 4.02 -11.89 12.08
C ALA A 104 3.30 -10.97 11.09
N LEU A 105 3.69 -10.99 9.82
CA LEU A 105 3.02 -10.24 8.76
C LEU A 105 1.56 -10.67 8.62
N MET A 106 1.27 -11.96 8.64
CA MET A 106 -0.10 -12.47 8.59
C MET A 106 -0.95 -11.96 9.75
N ARG A 107 -0.40 -11.91 10.98
CA ARG A 107 -1.11 -11.34 12.15
C ARG A 107 -1.42 -9.86 11.95
N VAL A 108 -0.44 -9.05 11.55
CA VAL A 108 -0.66 -7.62 11.28
C VAL A 108 -1.73 -7.45 10.19
N TYR A 109 -1.62 -8.20 9.10
CA TYR A 109 -2.45 -8.04 7.91
C TYR A 109 -3.90 -8.52 8.10
N LEU A 110 -4.10 -9.67 8.74
CA LEU A 110 -5.41 -10.32 8.87
C LEU A 110 -6.10 -10.03 10.21
N GLU A 111 -5.35 -9.66 11.25
CA GLU A 111 -5.89 -9.56 12.62
C GLU A 111 -5.92 -8.12 13.13
N SER A 112 -4.82 -7.38 12.96
CA SER A 112 -4.70 -5.99 13.41
C SER A 112 -5.35 -5.03 12.41
N GLU A 113 -4.82 -4.95 11.19
CA GLU A 113 -5.29 -4.04 10.13
C GLU A 113 -6.51 -4.59 9.39
N ARG A 114 -6.59 -5.92 9.24
CA ARG A 114 -7.73 -6.64 8.64
C ARG A 114 -8.06 -6.17 7.22
N TYR A 115 -7.07 -6.14 6.35
CA TYR A 115 -7.31 -5.87 4.92
C TYR A 115 -7.90 -7.06 4.17
N LEU A 116 -7.92 -8.24 4.81
CA LEU A 116 -8.61 -9.45 4.39
C LEU A 116 -9.25 -10.12 5.62
N PRO A 117 -10.34 -10.89 5.48
CA PRO A 117 -10.95 -11.60 6.59
C PRO A 117 -10.03 -12.75 7.07
N ASN A 118 -9.90 -12.91 8.39
CA ASN A 118 -9.12 -13.98 9.02
C ASN A 118 -9.84 -15.35 8.97
N THR A 119 -10.10 -15.82 7.75
CA THR A 119 -10.70 -17.12 7.44
C THR A 119 -9.68 -18.03 6.74
N GLU A 120 -9.97 -19.32 6.63
CA GLU A 120 -9.11 -20.26 5.91
C GLU A 120 -8.79 -19.80 4.47
N SER A 121 -9.79 -19.35 3.71
CA SER A 121 -9.55 -18.85 2.35
C SER A 121 -8.90 -17.48 2.33
N GLY A 122 -9.14 -16.62 3.31
CA GLY A 122 -8.42 -15.34 3.43
C GLY A 122 -6.92 -15.55 3.68
N ARG A 123 -6.58 -16.50 4.57
CA ARG A 123 -5.19 -16.94 4.78
C ARG A 123 -4.60 -17.55 3.52
N LYS A 124 -5.36 -18.39 2.82
CA LYS A 124 -4.90 -18.99 1.57
C LYS A 124 -4.60 -17.94 0.50
N TYR A 125 -5.51 -16.98 0.30
CA TYR A 125 -5.32 -15.88 -0.63
C TYR A 125 -4.12 -15.02 -0.24
N PHE A 126 -3.96 -14.72 1.05
CA PHE A 126 -2.78 -14.03 1.56
C PHE A 126 -1.47 -14.78 1.23
N MET A 127 -1.41 -16.10 1.39
CA MET A 127 -0.23 -16.88 1.00
C MET A 127 0.01 -16.88 -0.52
N GLU A 128 -1.05 -16.88 -1.33
CA GLU A 128 -0.95 -16.72 -2.78
C GLU A 128 -0.38 -15.35 -3.17
N LEU A 129 -0.80 -14.28 -2.50
CA LEU A 129 -0.24 -12.95 -2.66
C LEU A 129 1.26 -12.93 -2.35
N LEU A 130 1.68 -13.50 -1.21
CA LEU A 130 3.11 -13.58 -0.86
C LEU A 130 3.91 -14.36 -1.91
N LYS A 131 3.38 -15.49 -2.40
CA LYS A 131 4.03 -16.29 -3.45
C LYS A 131 4.19 -15.48 -4.74
N LYS A 132 3.15 -14.76 -5.18
CA LYS A 132 3.21 -13.87 -6.35
C LYS A 132 4.24 -12.75 -6.14
N MET A 133 4.19 -12.07 -4.99
CA MET A 133 5.12 -10.99 -4.67
C MET A 133 6.58 -11.47 -4.65
N HIS A 134 6.85 -12.68 -4.14
CA HIS A 134 8.17 -13.30 -4.26
C HIS A 134 8.57 -13.55 -5.72
N SER A 135 7.66 -14.11 -6.53
CA SER A 135 7.94 -14.40 -7.95
C SER A 135 8.20 -13.12 -8.77
N TYR A 136 7.59 -12.00 -8.40
CA TYR A 136 7.79 -10.70 -9.04
C TYR A 136 8.99 -9.93 -8.45
N GLY A 137 9.63 -10.46 -7.40
CA GLY A 137 10.76 -9.83 -6.72
C GLY A 137 10.38 -8.67 -5.79
N TYR A 138 9.09 -8.50 -5.46
CA TYR A 138 8.60 -7.45 -4.56
C TYR A 138 8.90 -7.75 -3.08
N LEU A 139 9.06 -9.03 -2.75
CA LEU A 139 9.50 -9.50 -1.44
C LEU A 139 10.74 -10.38 -1.59
N LEU A 140 11.71 -10.17 -0.70
CA LEU A 140 12.89 -11.02 -0.55
C LEU A 140 12.77 -11.84 0.73
N VAL A 141 13.39 -13.02 0.73
CA VAL A 141 13.54 -13.86 1.93
C VAL A 141 15.00 -13.86 2.34
N GLU A 142 15.27 -13.42 3.56
CA GLU A 142 16.55 -13.66 4.24
C GLU A 142 16.36 -14.83 5.20
N ILE A 143 17.31 -15.76 5.22
CA ILE A 143 17.31 -16.89 6.15
C ILE A 143 18.39 -16.65 7.20
N GLU A 144 17.98 -16.59 8.46
CA GLU A 144 18.87 -16.45 9.59
C GLU A 144 18.89 -17.74 10.41
N LYS A 145 20.08 -18.29 10.63
CA LYS A 145 20.26 -19.47 11.48
C LYS A 145 20.41 -19.03 12.93
N GLN A 146 19.48 -19.44 13.79
CA GLN A 146 19.54 -19.23 15.23
C GLN A 146 19.61 -20.59 15.93
N GLY A 147 20.83 -21.02 16.27
CA GLY A 147 21.09 -22.35 16.81
C GLY A 147 20.70 -23.46 15.81
N LYS A 148 19.73 -24.30 16.18
CA LYS A 148 19.16 -25.34 15.31
C LYS A 148 18.01 -24.86 14.42
N ASN A 149 17.47 -23.66 14.67
CA ASN A 149 16.31 -23.13 13.96
C ASN A 149 16.74 -22.26 12.78
N MET A 150 15.98 -22.30 11.70
CA MET A 150 16.09 -21.37 10.58
C MET A 150 14.90 -20.43 10.59
N ILE A 151 15.14 -19.14 10.70
CA ILE A 151 14.10 -18.11 10.68
C ILE A 151 14.11 -17.47 9.29
N ARG A 152 12.91 -17.40 8.70
CA ARG A 152 12.68 -16.74 7.40
C ARG A 152 12.17 -15.31 7.65
N TRP A 153 13.00 -14.34 7.32
CA TRP A 153 12.68 -12.92 7.39
C TRP A 153 12.28 -12.41 6.01
N LEU A 154 11.13 -11.75 5.94
CA LEU A 154 10.68 -11.02 4.77
C LEU A 154 11.32 -9.63 4.77
N LYS A 155 11.84 -9.22 3.61
CA LYS A 155 12.39 -7.89 3.36
C LYS A 155 11.72 -7.27 2.13
N PRO A 156 11.63 -5.93 2.06
CA PRO A 156 11.21 -5.28 0.84
C PRO A 156 12.21 -5.62 -0.28
N GLY A 157 11.69 -6.07 -1.41
CA GLY A 157 12.46 -6.24 -2.64
C GLY A 157 12.31 -5.03 -3.55
N ARG A 158 12.11 -5.29 -4.84
CA ARG A 158 11.76 -4.27 -5.82
C ARG A 158 10.49 -3.53 -5.40
N ALA A 159 10.47 -2.20 -5.53
CA ALA A 159 9.27 -1.42 -5.30
C ALA A 159 8.11 -1.87 -6.21
N VAL A 160 6.91 -1.98 -5.63
CA VAL A 160 5.68 -2.18 -6.40
C VAL A 160 5.47 -1.01 -7.37
N ARG A 161 4.99 -1.30 -8.58
CA ARG A 161 4.79 -0.27 -9.61
C ARG A 161 3.59 0.57 -9.21
N THR A 162 3.82 1.85 -8.94
CA THR A 162 2.75 2.82 -8.71
C THR A 162 2.80 3.92 -9.75
N LYS A 163 1.65 4.53 -10.04
CA LYS A 163 1.55 5.78 -10.79
C LYS A 163 1.30 6.91 -9.78
N ASN A 164 1.66 8.15 -10.12
CA ASN A 164 1.51 9.34 -9.27
C ASN A 164 0.06 9.81 -9.06
N LYS A 165 -0.88 8.88 -9.02
CA LYS A 165 -2.28 9.18 -8.73
C LYS A 165 -2.74 8.33 -7.56
N ARG A 166 -2.81 8.98 -6.40
CA ARG A 166 -3.48 8.46 -5.21
C ARG A 166 -4.95 8.22 -5.54
N ILE A 167 -5.46 7.04 -5.19
CA ILE A 167 -6.85 6.67 -5.46
C ILE A 167 -7.69 6.59 -4.18
N MET A 168 -7.08 6.20 -3.06
CA MET A 168 -7.82 5.88 -1.84
C MET A 168 -6.91 5.89 -0.61
N ILE A 169 -7.51 6.08 0.58
CA ILE A 169 -6.90 5.70 1.86
C ILE A 169 -7.44 4.31 2.21
N ALA A 170 -6.55 3.36 2.46
CA ALA A 170 -6.89 2.04 2.98
C ALA A 170 -7.60 2.19 4.32
N LYS A 171 -8.73 1.50 4.46
CA LYS A 171 -9.55 1.52 5.67
C LYS A 171 -9.37 0.18 6.38
N PRO A 172 -8.85 0.16 7.62
CA PRO A 172 -8.77 -1.07 8.39
C PRO A 172 -10.13 -1.75 8.50
N GLY A 173 -10.15 -3.08 8.41
CA GLY A 173 -11.37 -3.87 8.40
C GLY A 173 -12.08 -3.97 7.05
N TYR A 174 -11.52 -3.43 5.98
CA TYR A 174 -12.10 -3.52 4.64
C TYR A 174 -11.08 -4.03 3.62
N ASP A 175 -11.56 -4.81 2.65
CA ASP A 175 -10.79 -5.12 1.44
C ASP A 175 -10.78 -3.89 0.52
N PRO A 176 -9.61 -3.34 0.16
CA PRO A 176 -9.51 -2.12 -0.63
C PRO A 176 -10.07 -2.27 -2.05
N ILE A 177 -10.00 -3.45 -2.66
CA ILE A 177 -10.54 -3.70 -4.00
C ILE A 177 -12.07 -3.69 -3.94
N VAL A 178 -12.65 -4.33 -2.92
CA VAL A 178 -14.10 -4.34 -2.69
C VAL A 178 -14.63 -2.93 -2.48
N VAL A 179 -13.96 -2.12 -1.65
CA VAL A 179 -14.31 -0.71 -1.44
C VAL A 179 -14.28 0.06 -2.74
N LYS A 180 -13.21 -0.11 -3.54
CA LYS A 180 -13.03 0.64 -4.78
C LYS A 180 -14.06 0.28 -5.85
N LEU A 181 -14.37 -1.01 -5.99
CA LEU A 181 -15.42 -1.46 -6.90
C LEU A 181 -16.79 -0.95 -6.47
N TRP A 182 -17.10 -0.99 -5.18
CA TRP A 182 -18.39 -0.53 -4.67
C TRP A 182 -18.57 0.98 -4.82
N ASP A 183 -17.54 1.78 -4.49
CA ASP A 183 -17.56 3.22 -4.70
C ASP A 183 -17.76 3.54 -6.20
N PHE A 184 -17.08 2.83 -7.09
CA PHE A 184 -17.26 2.99 -8.54
C PHE A 184 -18.70 2.71 -8.98
N LEU A 185 -19.30 1.62 -8.51
CA LEU A 185 -20.69 1.27 -8.82
C LEU A 185 -21.71 2.22 -8.20
N ARG A 186 -21.46 2.73 -7.00
CA ARG A 186 -22.33 3.69 -6.31
C ARG A 186 -22.33 5.05 -7.00
N ASP A 187 -21.16 5.51 -7.41
CA ASP A 187 -20.97 6.84 -7.99
C ASP A 187 -21.26 6.86 -9.50
N SER A 188 -21.60 5.72 -10.09
CA SER A 188 -21.95 5.62 -11.51
C SER A 188 -23.40 6.06 -11.75
N PRO A 189 -23.64 7.08 -12.61
CA PRO A 189 -24.99 7.57 -12.89
C PRO A 189 -25.78 6.66 -13.86
N GLU A 190 -25.10 5.74 -14.55
CA GLU A 190 -25.65 4.89 -15.60
C GLU A 190 -25.51 3.40 -15.27
N SER A 191 -26.21 2.55 -16.03
CA SER A 191 -26.11 1.10 -15.94
C SER A 191 -24.69 0.61 -16.23
N VAL A 192 -24.02 0.02 -15.23
CA VAL A 192 -22.61 -0.38 -15.34
C VAL A 192 -22.50 -1.82 -15.83
N THR A 193 -21.85 -2.03 -16.97
CA THR A 193 -21.58 -3.39 -17.50
C THR A 193 -20.30 -3.99 -16.93
N PHE A 194 -20.12 -5.30 -17.05
CA PHE A 194 -18.85 -5.98 -16.73
C PHE A 194 -17.64 -5.31 -17.41
N ASP A 195 -17.80 -4.89 -18.66
CA ASP A 195 -16.75 -4.26 -19.45
C ASP A 195 -16.37 -2.87 -18.92
N ASN A 196 -17.33 -2.10 -18.42
CA ASN A 196 -17.03 -0.83 -17.74
C ASN A 196 -16.18 -1.07 -16.48
N ILE A 197 -16.54 -2.08 -15.68
CA ILE A 197 -15.80 -2.42 -14.45
C ILE A 197 -14.40 -2.93 -14.80
N ARG A 198 -14.28 -3.82 -15.79
CA ARG A 198 -12.99 -4.32 -16.31
C ARG A 198 -12.09 -3.17 -16.72
N ASN A 199 -12.60 -2.28 -17.58
CA ASN A 199 -11.85 -1.13 -18.07
C ASN A 199 -11.42 -0.22 -16.92
N TYR A 200 -12.25 -0.06 -15.89
CA TYR A 200 -11.91 0.71 -14.70
C TYR A 200 -10.81 0.05 -13.85
N ILE A 201 -11.04 -1.17 -13.35
CA ILE A 201 -10.21 -1.78 -12.30
C ILE A 201 -8.91 -2.41 -12.85
N ILE A 202 -8.95 -2.96 -14.07
CA ILE A 202 -7.79 -3.61 -14.71
C ILE A 202 -7.04 -2.59 -15.57
N ASN A 203 -7.71 -1.96 -16.54
CA ASN A 203 -6.99 -1.16 -17.54
C ASN A 203 -6.60 0.24 -17.02
N ARG A 204 -7.53 0.94 -16.35
CA ARG A 204 -7.30 2.32 -15.92
C ARG A 204 -6.49 2.39 -14.63
N ILE A 205 -6.88 1.66 -13.59
CA ILE A 205 -6.20 1.73 -12.29
C ILE A 205 -5.11 0.67 -12.12
N GLY A 206 -5.23 -0.51 -12.73
CA GLY A 206 -4.20 -1.59 -12.68
C GLY A 206 -4.27 -2.54 -11.48
N TRP A 207 -5.30 -2.46 -10.64
CA TRP A 207 -5.33 -3.17 -9.36
C TRP A 207 -5.59 -4.67 -9.47
N LEU A 208 -6.17 -5.10 -10.59
CA LEU A 208 -6.39 -6.51 -10.92
C LEU A 208 -5.67 -6.84 -12.23
N GLU A 209 -5.15 -8.06 -12.35
CA GLU A 209 -4.37 -8.51 -13.51
C GLU A 209 -5.23 -9.31 -14.50
N THR A 210 -6.29 -9.96 -14.02
CA THR A 210 -7.05 -10.94 -14.82
C THR A 210 -8.57 -10.79 -14.69
N LEU A 211 -9.29 -11.22 -15.73
CA LEU A 211 -10.75 -11.29 -15.71
C LEU A 211 -11.28 -12.22 -14.61
N ASP A 212 -10.55 -13.28 -14.30
CA ASP A 212 -10.94 -14.23 -13.26
C ASP A 212 -10.84 -13.60 -11.86
N GLU A 213 -9.84 -12.76 -11.60
CA GLU A 213 -9.78 -11.97 -10.37
C GLU A 213 -10.98 -11.05 -10.25
N LEU A 214 -11.33 -10.34 -11.32
CA LEU A 214 -12.49 -9.46 -11.33
C LEU A 214 -13.80 -10.23 -11.07
N LYS A 215 -14.03 -11.32 -11.79
CA LYS A 215 -15.22 -12.17 -11.59
C LYS A 215 -15.33 -12.67 -10.16
N ARG A 216 -14.21 -13.05 -9.53
CA ARG A 216 -14.20 -13.45 -8.11
C ARG A 216 -14.65 -12.34 -7.18
N TYR A 217 -14.12 -11.13 -7.36
CA TYR A 217 -14.51 -9.98 -6.56
C TYR A 217 -16.00 -9.65 -6.73
N LEU A 218 -16.51 -9.64 -7.96
CA LEU A 218 -17.93 -9.38 -8.23
C LEU A 218 -18.83 -10.46 -7.62
N ASN A 219 -18.50 -11.75 -7.81
CA ASN A 219 -19.25 -12.86 -7.21
C ASN A 219 -19.27 -12.77 -5.68
N TYR A 220 -18.14 -12.39 -5.07
CA TYR A 220 -18.09 -12.16 -3.63
C TYR A 220 -19.03 -11.02 -3.21
N MET A 221 -18.97 -9.87 -3.89
CA MET A 221 -19.80 -8.71 -3.59
C MET A 221 -21.30 -9.01 -3.77
N ILE A 222 -21.66 -9.80 -4.79
CA ILE A 222 -23.03 -10.30 -5.01
C ILE A 222 -23.45 -11.23 -3.87
N SER A 223 -22.60 -12.20 -3.48
CA SER A 223 -22.91 -13.14 -2.39
C SER A 223 -23.13 -12.45 -1.04
N LYS A 224 -22.49 -11.30 -0.82
CA LYS A 224 -22.65 -10.47 0.37
C LYS A 224 -23.81 -9.46 0.23
N GLY A 225 -24.41 -9.34 -0.94
CA GLY A 225 -25.48 -8.40 -1.25
C GLY A 225 -25.02 -6.94 -1.38
N TYR A 226 -23.71 -6.69 -1.48
CA TYR A 226 -23.16 -5.35 -1.70
C TYR A 226 -23.44 -4.85 -3.12
N VAL A 227 -23.52 -5.79 -4.07
CA VAL A 227 -23.80 -5.54 -5.48
C VAL A 227 -24.94 -6.46 -5.92
N VAL A 228 -25.75 -5.98 -6.86
CA VAL A 228 -26.74 -6.79 -7.57
C VAL A 228 -26.39 -6.77 -9.05
N GLU A 229 -26.52 -7.94 -9.68
CA GLU A 229 -26.40 -8.12 -11.12
C GLU A 229 -27.77 -8.42 -11.70
N GLU A 230 -28.22 -7.60 -12.64
CA GLU A 230 -29.50 -7.73 -13.35
C GLU A 230 -29.24 -7.54 -14.85
N TYR A 231 -29.56 -8.56 -15.66
CA TYR A 231 -29.44 -8.52 -17.12
C TYR A 231 -28.03 -8.10 -17.64
N GLY A 232 -26.97 -8.49 -16.91
CA GLY A 232 -25.58 -8.14 -17.26
C GLY A 232 -25.12 -6.75 -16.81
N TYR A 233 -25.97 -6.03 -16.07
CA TYR A 233 -25.65 -4.76 -15.45
C TYR A 233 -25.46 -4.93 -13.94
N TYR A 234 -24.47 -4.23 -13.39
CA TYR A 234 -24.12 -4.25 -11.98
C TYR A 234 -24.48 -2.92 -11.34
N ARG A 235 -25.05 -2.98 -10.14
CA ARG A 235 -25.34 -1.79 -9.32
C ARG A 235 -24.96 -2.01 -7.87
N ALA A 236 -24.52 -0.95 -7.20
CA ALA A 236 -24.38 -0.97 -5.75
C ALA A 236 -25.77 -1.19 -5.11
N ASN A 237 -25.83 -2.03 -4.08
CA ASN A 237 -27.08 -2.37 -3.38
C ASN A 237 -27.00 -1.99 -1.91
N LYS A 238 -26.24 -2.74 -1.11
CA LYS A 238 -26.05 -2.46 0.32
C LYS A 238 -24.66 -1.89 0.59
N PRO A 239 -24.50 -1.01 1.59
CA PRO A 239 -23.18 -0.57 2.03
C PRO A 239 -22.27 -1.73 2.43
N ILE A 240 -20.97 -1.60 2.17
CA ILE A 240 -19.97 -2.57 2.62
C ILE A 240 -19.85 -2.50 4.14
N ILE A 241 -19.75 -3.67 4.78
CA ILE A 241 -19.63 -3.81 6.23
C ILE A 241 -18.19 -4.25 6.54
N PRO A 242 -17.53 -3.72 7.59
CA PRO A 242 -16.18 -4.12 7.96
C PRO A 242 -16.13 -5.55 8.51
N PHE A 243 -14.99 -6.20 8.35
CA PHE A 243 -14.74 -7.55 8.85
C PHE A 243 -14.84 -7.59 10.39
N ARG A 244 -15.65 -8.53 10.90
CA ARG A 244 -15.83 -8.72 12.35
C ARG A 244 -14.71 -9.57 12.95
N LYS A 245 -14.46 -9.43 14.27
CA LYS A 245 -13.48 -10.24 15.03
C LYS A 245 -13.72 -11.76 14.89
N GLU A 246 -14.95 -12.17 14.64
CA GLU A 246 -15.38 -13.56 14.66
C GLU A 246 -15.92 -14.06 13.30
N GLU A 247 -15.62 -13.40 12.18
CA GLU A 247 -16.08 -13.89 10.87
C GLU A 247 -15.48 -15.28 10.56
N ARG A 248 -16.19 -16.33 10.99
CA ARG A 248 -15.91 -17.75 10.76
C ARG A 248 -16.55 -18.29 9.49
N ARG A 249 -17.43 -17.51 8.84
CA ARG A 249 -18.06 -17.94 7.58
C ARG A 249 -16.98 -18.02 6.50
N LYS A 250 -16.97 -19.15 5.78
CA LYS A 250 -16.08 -19.40 4.64
C LYS A 250 -16.26 -18.27 3.62
N TRP A 251 -15.41 -17.25 3.68
CA TRP A 251 -15.07 -16.53 2.47
C TRP A 251 -14.55 -17.58 1.52
N LYS A 252 -15.16 -17.79 0.36
CA LYS A 252 -14.61 -18.71 -0.64
C LYS A 252 -13.91 -17.83 -1.65
N PHE A 253 -12.60 -17.69 -1.53
CA PHE A 253 -11.79 -17.26 -2.66
C PHE A 253 -11.55 -18.51 -3.52
N PRO A 254 -12.04 -18.59 -4.77
CA PRO A 254 -11.59 -19.60 -5.70
C PRO A 254 -10.11 -19.35 -5.99
N ILE A 255 -9.30 -20.25 -5.45
CA ILE A 255 -7.84 -20.38 -5.60
C ILE A 255 -7.41 -19.94 -7.00
N LEU A 256 -6.41 -19.06 -7.07
CA LEU A 256 -5.76 -18.71 -8.34
C LEU A 256 -5.06 -19.94 -8.92
N GLY A 257 -5.74 -20.60 -9.86
CA GLY A 257 -5.12 -21.52 -10.82
C GLY A 257 -5.27 -23.01 -10.52
N LYS A 258 -6.01 -23.70 -11.39
CA LYS A 258 -5.38 -24.68 -12.27
C LYS A 258 -5.66 -24.23 -13.70
N LYS A 259 -4.63 -23.72 -14.40
CA LYS A 259 -4.57 -23.88 -15.84
C LYS A 259 -4.36 -25.37 -16.09
N PHE A 260 -5.25 -26.00 -16.84
CA PHE A 260 -4.92 -27.17 -17.64
C PHE A 260 -4.58 -26.67 -19.03
#